data_AF-A0A9D4L0Q0-F1
#
_entry.id   AF-A0A9D4L0Q0-F1
#
_cell.length_a   1.000
_cell.length_b   1.000
_cell.length_c   1.000
_cell.angle_alpha   90.00
_cell.angle_beta   90.00
_cell.angle_gamma   90.00
#
_symmetry.space_group_name_H-M   'P 1'
#
loop_
_entity.id
_entity.type
_entity.pdbx_description
1 polymer ?
#
loop_
_entity_poly.entity_id
_entity_poly.type
_entity_poly.pdbx_seq_one_letter_code
_entity_poly.pdbx_strand_id
1 'polypeptide(L)'
;MFNQFEHADVNDVFIATSSEDNYEWSANLKIGCKTVKFEIDSGAMCSVMSYGTTKPLEKVAPITRSDVIISGVYGPAVKALGMITLLCEHKNIKRSVNFQIMNTPRGINLLGRDDSVDFGLIMRIHTARLETESIIKKYSDVLGEEIESISQ
;
A
#
# COMPACT_ATOMS: atom_id res chain seq x y z
N MET A 1 -27.19 22.84 -23.79
CA MET A 1 -27.78 22.58 -22.46
C MET A 1 -26.92 21.49 -21.83
N PHE A 2 -26.30 21.77 -20.70
CA PHE A 2 -25.18 21.01 -20.14
C PHE A 2 -25.62 19.65 -19.56
N ASN A 3 -24.89 18.59 -19.90
CA ASN A 3 -24.92 17.32 -19.16
C ASN A 3 -24.23 17.55 -17.81
N GLN A 4 -24.98 17.50 -16.72
CA GLN A 4 -24.42 17.36 -15.38
C GLN A 4 -24.19 15.87 -15.13
N PHE A 5 -22.93 15.47 -15.07
CA PHE A 5 -22.55 14.24 -14.40
C PHE A 5 -22.82 14.44 -12.90
N GLU A 6 -23.68 13.62 -12.33
CA GLU A 6 -23.91 13.56 -10.88
C GLU A 6 -22.57 13.26 -10.18
N HIS A 7 -22.21 14.15 -9.26
CA HIS A 7 -21.11 13.98 -8.34
C HIS A 7 -21.40 12.76 -7.45
N ALA A 8 -20.56 11.73 -7.52
CA ALA A 8 -20.47 10.75 -6.44
C ALA A 8 -19.87 11.46 -5.21
N ASP A 9 -20.67 11.61 -4.16
CA ASP A 9 -20.28 12.23 -2.90
C ASP A 9 -19.35 11.29 -2.10
N VAL A 10 -18.35 11.86 -1.43
CA VAL A 10 -17.11 11.21 -0.97
C VAL A 10 -17.29 10.40 0.34
N ASN A 11 -18.53 10.19 0.80
CA ASN A 11 -18.78 9.78 2.18
C ASN A 11 -18.95 8.27 2.44
N ASP A 12 -18.84 7.40 1.44
CA ASP A 12 -18.94 5.93 1.61
C ASP A 12 -17.57 5.23 1.73
N VAL A 13 -16.57 5.90 2.31
CA VAL A 13 -15.31 5.26 2.68
C VAL A 13 -15.36 4.91 4.16
N PHE A 14 -15.52 3.63 4.47
CA PHE A 14 -15.48 3.14 5.86
C PHE A 14 -14.18 3.55 6.55
N ILE A 15 -14.25 4.54 7.45
CA ILE A 15 -13.13 4.96 8.30
C ILE A 15 -13.05 4.00 9.48
N ALA A 16 -12.09 3.08 9.45
CA ALA A 16 -11.68 2.36 10.65
C ALA A 16 -10.84 3.33 11.50
N THR A 17 -11.36 3.74 12.66
CA THR A 17 -10.63 4.63 13.59
C THR A 17 -9.57 3.83 14.35
N SER A 18 -8.29 4.00 13.96
CA SER A 18 -7.15 3.56 14.75
C SER A 18 -6.60 4.73 15.57
N SER A 19 -6.41 4.55 16.88
CA SER A 19 -6.11 5.61 17.85
C SER A 19 -4.65 6.12 17.86
N GLU A 20 -3.93 6.07 16.74
CA GLU A 20 -2.60 6.68 16.61
C GLU A 20 -2.48 7.41 15.27
N ASP A 21 -2.51 8.74 15.33
CA ASP A 21 -2.43 9.66 14.19
C ASP A 21 -1.03 9.64 13.55
N ASN A 22 -0.92 8.89 12.45
CA ASN A 22 -0.07 9.26 11.31
C ASN A 22 -0.58 8.53 10.07
N TYR A 23 -1.48 9.17 9.32
CA TYR A 23 -2.06 8.69 8.05
C TYR A 23 -1.06 8.70 6.88
N GLU A 24 0.25 8.71 7.16
CA GLU A 24 1.24 8.73 6.12
C GLU A 24 1.32 7.33 5.51
N TRP A 25 1.00 7.22 4.21
CA TRP A 25 1.13 5.97 3.43
C TRP A 25 2.60 5.64 3.15
N SER A 26 3.37 5.52 4.23
CA SER A 26 4.77 5.22 4.20
C SER A 26 5.20 4.48 5.45
N ALA A 27 6.25 3.67 5.32
CA ALA A 27 6.86 2.96 6.43
C ALA A 27 8.36 3.22 6.46
N ASN A 28 8.88 3.46 7.67
CA ASN A 28 10.31 3.44 7.93
C ASN A 28 10.74 2.01 8.23
N LEU A 29 11.59 1.46 7.35
CA LEU A 29 12.22 0.15 7.55
C LEU A 29 13.67 0.36 7.97
N LYS A 30 14.07 -0.35 9.03
CA LYS A 30 15.46 -0.40 9.48
C LYS A 30 16.20 -1.51 8.76
N ILE A 31 17.36 -1.18 8.18
CA ILE A 31 18.22 -2.06 7.39
C ILE A 31 19.65 -1.91 7.94
N GLY A 32 20.06 -2.85 8.79
CA GLY A 32 21.28 -2.71 9.59
C GLY A 32 21.23 -1.46 10.48
N CYS A 33 22.15 -0.52 10.26
CA CYS A 33 22.21 0.76 10.98
C CYS A 33 21.50 1.91 10.27
N LYS A 34 20.83 1.67 9.13
CA LYS A 34 20.14 2.70 8.35
C LYS A 34 18.63 2.57 8.48
N THR A 35 17.94 3.69 8.42
CA THR A 35 16.48 3.74 8.28
C THR A 35 16.15 4.29 6.91
N VAL A 36 15.31 3.59 6.17
CA VAL A 36 14.87 3.98 4.83
C VAL A 36 13.35 4.09 4.83
N LYS A 37 12.85 5.20 4.30
CA LYS A 37 11.42 5.45 4.13
C LYS A 37 10.95 4.87 2.79
N PHE A 38 9.86 4.12 2.84
CA PHE A 38 9.18 3.55 1.68
C PHE A 38 7.76 4.06 1.62
N GLU A 39 7.29 4.47 0.45
CA GLU A 39 5.85 4.69 0.21
C GLU A 39 5.17 3.31 0.10
N ILE A 40 4.00 3.16 0.72
CA ILE A 40 3.22 1.91 0.67
C ILE A 40 2.44 1.91 -0.66
N ASP A 41 2.69 0.90 -1.49
CA ASP A 41 1.96 0.70 -2.75
C ASP A 41 1.28 -0.69 -2.74
N SER A 42 0.05 -0.72 -2.24
CA SER A 42 -0.78 -1.93 -2.22
C SER A 42 -1.20 -2.41 -3.62
N GLY A 43 -1.01 -1.59 -4.65
CA GLY A 43 -1.23 -1.96 -6.05
C GLY A 43 -0.06 -2.76 -6.61
N ALA A 44 1.16 -2.49 -6.15
CA ALA A 44 2.37 -3.12 -6.65
C ALA A 44 2.53 -4.59 -6.18
N MET A 45 2.94 -5.45 -7.12
CA MET A 45 3.25 -6.87 -6.86
C MET A 45 4.67 -7.08 -6.31
N CYS A 46 5.54 -6.07 -6.37
CA CYS A 46 6.91 -6.16 -5.91
C CYS A 46 7.35 -4.85 -5.26
N SER A 47 8.28 -4.95 -4.31
CA SER A 47 8.93 -3.79 -3.72
C SER A 47 10.03 -3.26 -4.63
N VAL A 48 10.17 -1.94 -4.65
CA VAL A 48 11.12 -1.21 -5.51
C VAL A 48 12.01 -0.33 -4.66
N MET A 49 13.29 -0.26 -5.01
CA MET A 49 14.22 0.67 -4.41
C MET A 49 14.97 1.46 -5.49
N SER A 50 15.12 2.76 -5.26
CA SER A 50 15.92 3.60 -6.14
C SER A 50 17.40 3.23 -6.07
N TYR A 51 18.08 3.30 -7.21
CA TYR A 51 19.52 3.05 -7.31
C TYR A 51 20.35 3.94 -6.35
N GLY A 52 19.92 5.18 -6.14
CA GLY A 52 20.56 6.08 -5.17
C GLY A 52 20.45 5.57 -3.73
N THR A 53 19.32 4.97 -3.36
CA THR A 53 19.10 4.40 -2.03
C THR A 53 19.83 3.06 -1.85
N THR A 54 19.97 2.25 -2.92
CA THR A 54 20.67 0.96 -2.86
C THR A 54 22.18 1.08 -2.73
N LYS A 55 22.79 2.07 -3.39
CA LYS A 55 24.26 2.26 -3.41
C LYS A 55 24.93 2.19 -2.03
N PRO A 56 24.44 2.88 -0.98
CA PRO A 56 25.03 2.74 0.36
C PRO A 56 24.75 1.41 1.05
N LEU A 57 23.81 0.60 0.55
CA LEU A 57 23.39 -0.69 1.11
C LEU A 57 24.08 -1.88 0.42
N GLU A 58 24.85 -1.68 -0.65
CA GLU A 58 25.63 -2.73 -1.32
C GLU A 58 26.66 -3.40 -0.40
N LYS A 59 27.08 -2.70 0.66
CA LYS A 59 27.94 -3.27 1.72
C LYS A 59 27.21 -4.26 2.63
N VAL A 60 25.87 -4.18 2.66
CA VAL A 60 25.00 -5.05 3.47
C VAL A 60 24.64 -6.31 2.70
N ALA A 61 24.29 -6.18 1.42
CA ALA A 61 23.99 -7.29 0.54
C ALA A 61 24.37 -6.95 -0.91
N PRO A 62 24.81 -7.94 -1.71
CA PRO A 62 25.13 -7.70 -3.11
C PRO A 62 23.88 -7.48 -3.95
N ILE A 63 24.02 -6.66 -5.00
CA ILE A 63 23.01 -6.58 -6.06
C ILE A 63 23.18 -7.78 -6.98
N THR A 64 22.11 -8.55 -7.18
CA THR A 64 22.06 -9.67 -8.11
C THR A 64 21.34 -9.28 -9.40
N ARG A 65 21.59 -10.04 -10.47
CA ARG A 65 20.85 -9.87 -11.73
C ARG A 65 19.35 -10.07 -11.50
N SER A 66 18.55 -9.24 -12.15
CA SER A 66 17.10 -9.39 -12.24
C SER A 66 16.69 -9.31 -13.71
N ASP A 67 15.77 -10.20 -14.10
CA ASP A 67 15.12 -10.14 -15.42
C ASP A 67 13.68 -9.61 -15.30
N VAL A 68 13.32 -9.05 -14.13
CA VAL A 68 12.01 -8.42 -13.91
C VAL A 68 11.87 -7.16 -14.76
N ILE A 69 10.73 -7.05 -15.43
CA ILE A 69 10.28 -5.86 -16.12
C ILE A 69 9.16 -5.26 -15.28
N ILE A 70 9.35 -4.01 -14.85
CA ILE A 70 8.40 -3.28 -14.02
C ILE A 70 7.51 -2.46 -14.96
N SER A 71 6.22 -2.77 -14.96
CA SER A 71 5.19 -2.05 -15.69
C SER A 71 4.20 -1.44 -14.71
N GLY A 72 4.07 -0.11 -14.73
CA GLY A 72 2.99 0.59 -14.03
C GLY A 72 1.71 0.64 -14.86
N VAL A 73 0.65 1.23 -14.28
CA VAL A 73 -0.62 1.50 -14.99
C VAL A 73 -0.41 2.49 -16.14
N TYR A 74 0.51 3.44 -15.95
CA TYR A 74 0.86 4.45 -16.94
C TYR A 74 2.37 4.45 -17.18
N GLY A 75 2.75 4.65 -18.45
CA GLY A 75 4.15 4.79 -18.86
C GLY A 75 4.77 3.51 -19.43
N PRO A 76 6.01 3.63 -19.96
CA PRO A 76 6.71 2.51 -20.54
C PRO A 76 7.14 1.51 -19.46
N ALA A 77 7.17 0.24 -19.83
CA ALA A 77 7.75 -0.80 -19.00
C ALA A 77 9.27 -0.59 -18.89
N VAL A 78 9.83 -0.78 -17.70
CA VAL A 78 11.25 -0.54 -17.40
C VAL A 78 11.87 -1.81 -16.85
N LYS A 79 12.99 -2.25 -17.43
CA LYS A 79 13.75 -3.37 -16.87
C LYS A 79 14.42 -2.94 -15.57
N ALA A 80 14.29 -3.75 -14.51
CA ALA A 80 15.03 -3.54 -13.28
C ALA A 80 16.54 -3.62 -13.55
N LEU A 81 17.33 -2.75 -12.92
CA LEU A 81 18.79 -2.80 -13.00
C LEU A 81 19.38 -4.04 -12.31
N GLY A 82 18.65 -4.55 -11.32
CA GLY A 82 19.02 -5.70 -10.52
C GLY A 82 18.02 -5.89 -9.41
N MET A 83 18.36 -6.78 -8.48
CA MET A 83 17.60 -7.03 -7.26
C MET A 83 18.55 -7.04 -6.08
N ILE A 84 18.10 -6.57 -4.93
CA ILE A 84 18.82 -6.72 -3.66
C ILE A 84 17.88 -7.30 -2.61
N THR A 85 18.37 -8.28 -1.84
CA THR A 85 17.64 -8.87 -0.72
C THR A 85 18.18 -8.30 0.58
N LEU A 86 17.32 -7.67 1.37
CA LEU A 86 17.71 -6.98 2.61
C LEU A 86 16.88 -7.49 3.78
N LEU A 87 17.54 -7.71 4.92
CA LEU A 87 16.84 -7.95 6.18
C LEU A 87 16.32 -6.61 6.72
N CYS A 88 15.01 -6.44 6.65
CA CYS A 88 14.30 -5.24 7.05
C CYS A 88 13.61 -5.47 8.40
N GLU A 89 13.59 -4.43 9.22
CA GLU A 89 12.92 -4.41 10.52
C GLU A 89 11.92 -3.25 10.58
N HIS A 90 10.68 -3.55 10.96
CA HIS A 90 9.66 -2.55 11.27
C HIS A 90 8.96 -2.93 12.57
N LYS A 91 8.99 -2.03 13.56
CA LYS A 91 8.55 -2.32 14.93
C LYS A 91 9.27 -3.57 15.46
N ASN A 92 8.54 -4.67 15.70
CA ASN A 92 9.09 -5.94 16.17
C ASN A 92 9.12 -7.05 15.10
N ILE A 93 8.86 -6.70 13.84
CA ILE A 93 8.81 -7.66 12.72
C ILE A 93 10.09 -7.54 11.91
N LYS A 94 10.78 -8.68 11.70
CA LYS A 94 11.97 -8.79 10.86
C LYS A 94 11.71 -9.71 9.68
N ARG A 95 11.94 -9.24 8.47
CA ARG A 95 11.71 -9.98 7.23
C ARG A 95 12.78 -9.68 6.18
N SER A 96 13.15 -10.68 5.41
CA SER A 96 13.96 -10.49 4.21
C SER A 96 13.06 -10.02 3.08
N VAL A 97 13.35 -8.85 2.51
CA VAL A 97 12.56 -8.25 1.43
C VAL A 97 13.41 -8.20 0.17
N ASN A 98 12.81 -8.56 -0.97
CA ASN A 98 13.43 -8.47 -2.28
C ASN A 98 13.03 -7.14 -2.95
N PHE A 99 14.00 -6.25 -3.13
CA PHE A 99 13.78 -4.97 -3.81
C PHE A 99 14.29 -5.04 -5.24
N GLN A 100 13.41 -4.75 -6.20
CA GLN A 100 13.80 -4.50 -7.57
C GLN A 100 14.40 -3.09 -7.69
N ILE A 101 15.56 -2.99 -8.33
CA ILE A 101 16.32 -1.74 -8.36
C ILE A 101 15.94 -0.96 -9.60
N MET A 102 15.51 0.28 -9.41
CA MET A 102 15.16 1.19 -10.50
C MET A 102 16.01 2.45 -10.46
N ASN A 103 16.34 2.97 -11.64
CA ASN A 103 16.94 4.29 -11.78
C ASN A 103 15.90 5.26 -12.37
N THR A 104 15.03 5.77 -11.50
CA THR A 104 14.05 6.80 -11.87
C THR A 104 14.53 8.18 -11.41
N PRO A 105 14.22 9.26 -12.16
CA PRO A 105 14.62 10.61 -11.76
C PRO A 105 14.10 11.04 -10.38
N ARG A 106 12.92 10.55 -9.97
CA ARG A 106 12.30 10.85 -8.67
C ARG A 106 12.97 10.11 -7.51
N GLY A 107 13.71 9.02 -7.75
CA GLY A 107 14.37 8.27 -6.68
C GLY A 107 13.37 7.61 -5.71
N ILE A 108 12.40 6.88 -6.26
CA ILE A 108 11.28 6.31 -5.48
C ILE A 108 11.69 5.00 -4.78
N ASN A 109 11.24 4.83 -3.54
CA ASN A 109 11.28 3.58 -2.80
C ASN A 109 9.85 3.16 -2.46
N LEU A 110 9.40 2.02 -2.98
CA LEU A 110 8.03 1.51 -2.82
C LEU A 110 8.06 0.17 -2.09
N LEU A 111 7.15 0.01 -1.15
CA LEU A 111 6.86 -1.28 -0.52
C LEU A 111 5.64 -1.88 -1.22
N GLY A 112 5.85 -3.03 -1.87
CA GLY A 112 4.79 -3.75 -2.56
C GLY A 112 3.78 -4.35 -1.59
N ARG A 113 2.66 -4.81 -2.15
CA ARG A 113 1.52 -5.35 -1.40
C ARG A 113 1.90 -6.46 -0.42
N ASP A 114 2.60 -7.50 -0.89
CA ASP A 114 2.86 -8.69 -0.07
C ASP A 114 3.78 -8.34 1.11
N ASP A 115 4.85 -7.57 0.86
CA ASP A 115 5.73 -7.08 1.93
C ASP A 115 4.96 -6.15 2.90
N SER A 116 4.06 -5.31 2.39
CA SER A 116 3.24 -4.43 3.23
C SER A 116 2.29 -5.22 4.14
N VAL A 117 1.72 -6.32 3.65
CA VAL A 117 0.92 -7.25 4.47
C VAL A 117 1.79 -7.95 5.51
N ASP A 118 2.98 -8.41 5.12
CA ASP A 118 3.89 -9.14 6.00
C ASP A 118 4.41 -8.28 7.17
N PHE A 119 4.53 -6.97 6.98
CA PHE A 119 4.84 -6.01 8.05
C PHE A 119 3.61 -5.54 8.83
N GLY A 120 2.41 -6.00 8.49
CA GLY A 120 1.16 -5.60 9.13
C GLY A 120 0.80 -4.14 8.87
N LEU A 121 1.26 -3.56 7.76
CA LEU A 121 1.00 -2.18 7.37
C LEU A 121 -0.34 -2.02 6.65
N ILE A 122 -0.76 -3.07 5.94
CA ILE A 122 -2.07 -3.15 5.30
C ILE A 122 -2.71 -4.50 5.65
N MET A 123 -4.05 -4.54 5.66
CA MET A 123 -4.80 -5.77 5.91
C MET A 123 -5.94 -5.92 4.91
N ARG A 124 -6.22 -7.17 4.50
CA ARG A 124 -7.35 -7.47 3.64
C ARG A 124 -8.60 -7.66 4.49
N ILE A 125 -9.62 -6.83 4.26
CA ILE A 125 -10.92 -6.96 4.89
C ILE A 125 -11.80 -7.84 3.97
N HIS A 126 -12.03 -9.09 4.38
CA HIS A 126 -12.81 -10.06 3.59
C HIS A 126 -14.32 -9.95 3.80
N THR A 127 -14.73 -9.41 4.94
CA THR A 127 -16.14 -9.21 5.26
C THR A 127 -16.18 -8.11 6.31
N ALA A 128 -16.72 -6.95 5.95
CA ALA A 128 -17.22 -6.04 6.97
C ALA A 128 -18.52 -6.68 7.48
N ARG A 129 -18.45 -7.44 8.58
CA ARG A 129 -19.66 -7.71 9.38
C ARG A 129 -20.04 -6.39 10.05
N LEU A 130 -20.52 -5.46 9.27
CA LEU A 130 -21.44 -4.47 9.79
C LEU A 130 -22.67 -5.30 10.09
N GLU A 131 -23.01 -5.42 11.37
CA GLU A 131 -24.35 -5.81 11.76
C GLU A 131 -25.26 -4.73 11.15
N THR A 132 -25.68 -4.90 9.89
CA THR A 132 -26.43 -3.89 9.13
C THR A 132 -27.65 -3.46 9.93
N GLU A 133 -28.24 -4.38 10.69
CA GLU A 133 -29.29 -4.16 11.67
C GLU A 133 -28.93 -3.11 12.73
N SER A 134 -27.69 -3.11 13.24
CA SER A 134 -27.24 -2.13 14.23
C SER A 134 -27.07 -0.71 13.67
N ILE A 135 -26.74 -0.59 12.38
CA ILE A 135 -26.62 0.71 11.69
C ILE A 135 -28.02 1.20 11.30
N ILE A 136 -28.85 0.33 10.72
CA ILE A 136 -30.25 0.61 10.39
C ILE A 136 -31.00 1.07 11.64
N LYS A 137 -30.81 0.39 12.79
CA LYS A 137 -31.44 0.76 14.06
C LYS A 137 -30.88 2.06 14.66
N LYS A 138 -29.59 2.36 14.44
CA LYS A 138 -28.96 3.57 14.96
C LYS A 138 -29.34 4.83 14.17
N TYR A 139 -29.65 4.68 12.89
CA TYR A 139 -29.99 5.78 11.98
C TYR A 139 -31.41 5.62 11.40
N SER A 140 -32.32 4.96 12.12
CA SER A 140 -33.69 4.71 11.67
C SER A 140 -34.51 5.99 11.50
N ASP A 141 -34.06 7.09 12.08
CA ASP A 141 -34.62 8.43 11.94
C ASP A 141 -34.20 9.13 10.64
N VAL A 142 -33.13 8.64 9.98
CA VAL A 142 -32.57 9.18 8.74
C VAL A 142 -32.81 8.24 7.56
N LEU A 143 -32.73 6.93 7.79
CA LEU A 143 -32.99 5.90 6.79
C LEU A 143 -34.50 5.63 6.75
N GLY A 144 -35.20 6.24 5.78
CA GLY A 144 -36.63 6.02 5.58
C GLY A 144 -36.97 4.57 5.18
N GLU A 145 -38.26 4.21 5.27
CA GLU A 145 -38.82 2.87 5.02
C GLU A 145 -38.58 2.30 3.60
N GLU A 146 -37.91 3.02 2.70
CA GLU A 146 -37.75 2.63 1.30
C GLU A 146 -36.75 1.47 1.06
N ILE A 147 -35.94 1.09 2.06
CA ILE A 147 -34.94 0.02 1.92
C ILE A 147 -35.55 -1.39 2.10
N GLU A 148 -36.76 -1.52 2.66
CA GLU A 148 -37.39 -2.84 2.89
C GLU A 148 -37.88 -3.54 1.61
N SER A 149 -37.82 -2.88 0.44
CA SER A 149 -38.41 -3.42 -0.79
C SER A 149 -37.47 -4.25 -1.69
N ILE A 150 -36.18 -4.40 -1.38
CA ILE A 150 -35.22 -5.08 -2.27
C ILE A 150 -34.91 -6.54 -1.83
N SER A 151 -35.68 -7.11 -0.91
CA SER A 151 -35.59 -8.53 -0.57
C SER A 151 -36.92 -9.25 -0.75
N GLN A 152 -37.31 -9.48 -2.00
CA GLN A 152 -38.13 -10.62 -2.42
C GLN A 152 -37.53 -11.27 -3.66
#